data_AF-A0A5S4VTW8-F1
#
_entry.id   AF-A0A5S4VTW8-F1
#
_cell.length_a   1.000
_cell.length_b   1.000
_cell.length_c   1.000
_cell.angle_alpha   90.00
_cell.angle_beta   90.00
_cell.angle_gamma   90.00
#
_symmetry.space_group_name_H-M   'P 1'
#
loop_
_entity.id
_entity.type
_entity.pdbx_description
1 polymer ?
#
loop_
_entity_poly.entity_id
_entity_poly.type
_entity_poly.pdbx_seq_one_letter_code
_entity_poly.pdbx_strand_id
1 'polypeptide(L)'
;MSMMEWAKREVEIASKRERGDKPESEWDYGCACYDSALKAFESLCGDGHSGFSIGITKGILNRLIDGKPLTPIEDIEDVWNVCSRGENGGVVTYQCKRMSSLFKDVYPDGTVKYHDNDRYYCTKWDDPNLCWHNGFIGRIYNEMFPLTMPYMPSNKSDVIVCDELLTDRKNGDFDTLAVLSIQRSNGEKVEVNRYFKEGEKSFIEISPEEYEERKKMHEKRQEQEAKAQDEN
;
A
#
# COMPACT_ATOMS: atom_id res chain seq x y z
N MET A 1 33.01 -16.14 19.11
CA MET A 1 31.67 -16.38 18.57
C MET A 1 31.67 -15.83 17.15
N SER A 2 31.56 -16.70 16.15
CA SER A 2 31.41 -16.29 14.75
C SER A 2 30.04 -15.65 14.52
N MET A 3 29.90 -14.92 13.41
CA MET A 3 28.62 -14.35 12.98
C MET A 3 27.52 -15.42 12.86
N MET A 4 27.90 -16.63 12.44
CA MET A 4 26.99 -17.77 12.30
C MET A 4 26.58 -18.37 13.65
N GLU A 5 27.53 -18.55 14.56
CA GLU A 5 27.23 -19.04 15.92
C GLU A 5 26.30 -18.10 16.67
N TRP A 6 26.50 -16.79 16.50
CA TRP A 6 25.61 -15.78 17.06
C TRP A 6 24.20 -15.89 16.47
N ALA A 7 24.06 -15.94 15.14
CA ALA A 7 22.75 -16.01 14.48
C ALA A 7 21.96 -17.28 14.88
N LYS A 8 22.64 -18.44 14.98
CA LYS A 8 22.03 -19.69 15.47
C LYS A 8 21.48 -19.54 16.87
N ARG A 9 22.25 -18.90 17.76
CA ARG A 9 21.85 -18.67 19.14
C ARG A 9 20.66 -17.71 19.25
N GLU A 10 20.63 -16.64 18.48
CA GLU A 10 19.49 -15.71 18.46
C GLU A 10 18.21 -16.40 17.98
N VAL A 11 18.29 -17.21 16.93
CA VAL A 11 17.16 -18.00 16.43
C VAL A 11 16.68 -19.01 17.47
N GLU A 12 17.61 -19.70 18.17
CA GLU A 12 17.25 -20.62 19.26
C GLU A 12 16.49 -19.90 20.38
N ILE A 13 16.95 -18.71 20.79
CA ILE A 13 16.30 -17.90 21.83
C ILE A 13 14.90 -17.45 21.36
N ALA A 14 14.78 -16.96 20.13
CA ALA A 14 13.52 -16.47 19.58
C ALA A 14 12.50 -17.61 19.41
N SER A 15 12.91 -18.75 18.85
CA SER A 15 12.05 -19.93 18.66
C SER A 15 11.57 -20.50 20.00
N LYS A 16 12.41 -20.53 21.04
CA LYS A 16 11.98 -20.95 22.39
C LYS A 16 10.89 -20.03 22.95
N ARG A 17 11.04 -18.71 22.77
CA ARG A 17 10.05 -17.73 23.23
C ARG A 17 8.74 -17.82 22.46
N GLU A 18 8.81 -17.97 21.15
CA GLU A 18 7.64 -18.10 20.26
C GLU A 18 6.84 -19.37 20.58
N ARG A 19 7.53 -20.49 20.78
CA ARG A 19 6.91 -21.79 21.07
C ARG A 19 6.21 -21.82 22.44
N GLY A 20 6.77 -21.16 23.45
CA GLY A 20 6.27 -21.22 24.82
C GLY A 20 6.27 -22.67 25.34
N ASP A 21 5.12 -23.12 25.85
CA ASP A 21 4.94 -24.47 26.42
C ASP A 21 4.52 -25.54 25.39
N LYS A 22 4.40 -25.17 24.10
CA LYS A 22 3.98 -26.14 23.07
C LYS A 22 5.04 -27.24 22.90
N PRO A 23 4.63 -28.50 22.64
CA PRO A 23 5.57 -29.59 22.37
C PRO A 23 6.50 -29.28 21.19
N GLU A 24 7.74 -29.76 21.23
CA GLU A 24 8.69 -29.62 20.10
C GLU A 24 8.18 -30.28 18.82
N SER A 25 7.37 -31.34 18.93
CA SER A 25 6.79 -32.05 17.80
C SER A 25 5.64 -31.31 17.13
N GLU A 26 5.10 -30.26 17.75
CA GLU A 26 4.05 -29.44 17.15
C GLU A 26 4.66 -28.42 16.19
N TRP A 27 4.03 -28.27 15.02
CA TRP A 27 4.45 -27.27 14.04
C TRP A 27 4.12 -25.87 14.53
N ASP A 28 5.09 -24.97 14.43
CA ASP A 28 4.94 -23.58 14.82
C ASP A 28 5.40 -22.66 13.69
N TYR A 29 4.48 -21.81 13.20
CA TYR A 29 4.71 -20.94 12.05
C TYR A 29 5.85 -19.93 12.31
N GLY A 30 5.89 -19.33 13.50
CA GLY A 30 6.92 -18.35 13.85
C GLY A 30 8.30 -19.00 13.93
N CYS A 31 8.40 -20.19 14.54
CA CYS A 31 9.63 -20.98 14.53
C CYS A 31 10.10 -21.32 13.11
N ALA A 32 9.17 -21.75 12.23
CA ALA A 32 9.50 -22.06 10.84
C ALA A 32 9.99 -20.83 10.04
N CYS A 33 9.48 -19.63 10.35
CA CYS A 33 9.99 -18.37 9.80
C CYS A 33 11.42 -18.09 10.27
N TYR A 34 11.74 -18.28 11.55
CA TYR A 34 13.10 -18.11 12.07
C TYR A 34 14.08 -19.11 11.43
N ASP A 35 13.69 -20.38 11.29
CA ASP A 35 14.51 -21.40 10.64
C ASP A 35 14.78 -21.06 9.16
N SER A 36 13.77 -20.54 8.46
CA SER A 36 13.91 -20.10 7.07
C SER A 36 14.86 -18.90 6.96
N ALA A 37 14.76 -17.95 7.89
CA ALA A 37 15.66 -16.81 7.95
C ALA A 37 17.12 -17.24 8.24
N LEU A 38 17.32 -18.19 9.15
CA LEU A 38 18.63 -18.76 9.45
C LEU A 38 19.23 -19.45 8.22
N LYS A 39 18.44 -20.25 7.50
CA LYS A 39 18.88 -20.93 6.28
C LYS A 39 19.33 -19.94 5.20
N ALA A 40 18.60 -18.84 5.02
CA ALA A 40 19.01 -17.78 4.10
C ALA A 40 20.33 -17.13 4.55
N PHE A 41 20.48 -16.86 5.85
CA PHE A 41 21.70 -16.29 6.42
C PHE A 41 22.91 -17.23 6.29
N GLU A 42 22.69 -18.54 6.49
CA GLU A 42 23.69 -19.60 6.28
C GLU A 42 24.21 -19.62 4.84
N SER A 43 23.31 -19.51 3.87
CA SER A 43 23.70 -19.41 2.45
C SER A 43 24.62 -18.20 2.21
N LEU A 44 24.23 -17.02 2.72
CA LEU A 44 25.01 -15.79 2.52
C LEU A 44 26.42 -15.90 3.15
N CYS A 45 26.52 -16.44 4.37
CA CYS A 45 27.82 -16.66 5.01
C CYS A 45 28.64 -17.74 4.30
N GLY A 46 28.00 -18.80 3.79
CA GLY A 46 28.64 -19.85 3.00
C GLY A 46 29.25 -19.34 1.70
N ASP A 47 28.61 -18.36 1.07
CA ASP A 47 29.09 -17.65 -0.12
C ASP A 47 30.17 -16.59 0.19
N GLY A 48 30.59 -16.48 1.45
CA GLY A 48 31.65 -15.56 1.89
C GLY A 48 31.20 -14.10 1.99
N HIS A 49 29.89 -13.83 2.06
CA HIS A 49 29.42 -12.46 2.25
C HIS A 49 29.88 -11.89 3.60
N SER A 50 30.27 -10.62 3.58
CA SER A 50 30.52 -9.82 4.78
C SER A 50 29.26 -9.06 5.18
N GLY A 51 29.27 -8.39 6.34
CA GLY A 51 28.14 -7.55 6.77
C GLY A 51 27.71 -6.51 5.71
N PHE A 52 28.65 -5.96 4.94
CA PHE A 52 28.33 -5.01 3.87
C PHE A 52 27.62 -5.67 2.69
N SER A 53 28.16 -6.77 2.15
CA SER A 53 27.54 -7.44 1.00
C SER A 53 26.24 -8.16 1.38
N ILE A 54 26.06 -8.57 2.64
CA ILE A 54 24.76 -9.00 3.17
C ILE A 54 23.75 -7.85 3.11
N GLY A 55 24.14 -6.63 3.48
CA GLY A 55 23.28 -5.44 3.41
C GLY A 55 22.78 -5.16 1.98
N ILE A 56 23.68 -5.23 0.98
CA ILE A 56 23.30 -5.09 -0.44
C ILE A 56 22.32 -6.20 -0.85
N THR A 57 22.65 -7.45 -0.51
CA THR A 57 21.84 -8.62 -0.88
C THR A 57 20.46 -8.57 -0.25
N LYS A 58 20.35 -8.11 1.01
CA LYS A 58 19.08 -7.84 1.68
C LYS A 58 18.23 -6.84 0.90
N GLY A 59 18.82 -5.77 0.38
CA GLY A 59 18.10 -4.79 -0.44
C GLY A 59 17.52 -5.40 -1.72
N ILE A 60 18.29 -6.26 -2.40
CA ILE A 60 17.84 -6.99 -3.60
C ILE A 60 16.75 -7.99 -3.25
N LEU A 61 16.95 -8.78 -2.19
CA LEU A 61 16.01 -9.80 -1.73
C LEU A 61 14.66 -9.17 -1.35
N ASN A 62 14.67 -8.05 -0.63
CA ASN A 62 13.44 -7.34 -0.27
C ASN A 62 12.67 -6.93 -1.52
N ARG A 63 13.33 -6.42 -2.57
CA ARG A 63 12.65 -6.09 -3.84
C ARG A 63 12.01 -7.32 -4.48
N LEU A 64 12.70 -8.45 -4.48
CA LEU A 64 12.15 -9.70 -5.04
C LEU A 64 10.95 -10.21 -4.23
N ILE A 65 11.01 -10.15 -2.90
CA ILE A 65 9.90 -10.50 -2.00
C ILE A 65 8.69 -9.59 -2.27
N ASP A 66 8.92 -8.29 -2.45
CA ASP A 66 7.89 -7.29 -2.76
C ASP A 66 7.40 -7.35 -4.21
N GLY A 67 7.87 -8.31 -5.04
CA GLY A 67 7.49 -8.41 -6.46
C GLY A 67 7.98 -7.24 -7.32
N LYS A 68 9.01 -6.52 -6.88
CA LYS A 68 9.58 -5.35 -7.57
C LYS A 68 10.72 -5.73 -8.52
N PRO A 69 10.80 -5.13 -9.71
CA PRO A 69 11.84 -5.40 -10.68
C PRO A 69 13.21 -4.90 -10.18
N LEU A 70 14.30 -5.56 -10.60
CA LEU A 70 15.67 -5.16 -10.26
C LEU A 70 16.27 -4.13 -11.23
N THR A 71 15.60 -3.87 -12.34
CA THR A 71 15.98 -2.87 -13.36
C THR A 71 14.73 -2.10 -13.80
N PRO A 72 14.87 -0.88 -14.36
CA PRO A 72 13.74 -0.15 -14.89
C PRO A 72 12.92 -0.97 -15.89
N ILE A 73 11.62 -0.72 -15.92
CA ILE A 73 10.67 -1.29 -16.88
C ILE A 73 10.54 -0.29 -18.03
N GLU A 74 10.85 -0.75 -19.23
CA GLU A 74 10.63 0.01 -20.48
C GLU A 74 9.20 -0.21 -20.98
N ASP A 75 8.61 0.76 -21.68
CA ASP A 75 7.33 0.54 -22.37
C ASP A 75 7.57 -0.17 -23.72
N ILE A 76 7.66 -1.48 -23.66
CA ILE A 76 7.82 -2.37 -24.82
C ILE A 76 6.74 -3.44 -24.81
N GLU A 77 6.30 -3.89 -25.99
CA GLU A 77 5.13 -4.77 -26.13
C GLU A 77 5.27 -6.09 -25.33
N ASP A 78 6.48 -6.62 -25.24
CA ASP A 78 6.77 -7.89 -24.58
C ASP A 78 6.59 -7.84 -23.06
N VAL A 79 6.60 -6.67 -22.40
CA VAL A 79 6.42 -6.56 -20.94
C VAL A 79 4.95 -6.50 -20.51
N TRP A 80 4.01 -6.43 -21.44
CA TRP A 80 2.59 -6.23 -21.15
C TRP A 80 1.74 -7.47 -21.43
N ASN A 81 0.76 -7.72 -20.56
CA ASN A 81 -0.35 -8.66 -20.77
C ASN A 81 -1.65 -7.87 -20.88
N VAL A 82 -2.51 -8.21 -21.85
CA VAL A 82 -3.85 -7.61 -21.94
C VAL A 82 -4.73 -8.17 -20.83
N CYS A 83 -5.32 -7.28 -20.02
CA CYS A 83 -6.20 -7.65 -18.91
C CYS A 83 -7.67 -7.36 -19.20
N SER A 84 -7.94 -6.24 -19.86
CA SER A 84 -9.28 -5.85 -20.27
C SER A 84 -9.24 -5.29 -21.69
N ARG A 85 -10.22 -5.67 -22.51
CA ARG A 85 -10.34 -5.25 -23.93
C ARG A 85 -11.37 -4.14 -24.13
N GLY A 86 -11.68 -3.37 -23.09
CA GLY A 86 -12.43 -2.12 -23.21
C GLY A 86 -13.94 -2.27 -23.36
N GLU A 87 -14.59 -2.96 -22.43
CA GLU A 87 -16.04 -2.83 -22.27
C GLU A 87 -16.40 -1.46 -21.66
N ASN A 88 -17.42 -0.79 -22.21
CA ASN A 88 -17.95 0.52 -21.78
C ASN A 88 -16.93 1.69 -21.73
N GLY A 89 -16.22 1.95 -22.83
CA GLY A 89 -15.39 3.16 -22.97
C GLY A 89 -14.19 3.01 -23.91
N GLY A 90 -13.93 1.79 -24.40
CA GLY A 90 -12.88 1.51 -25.38
C GLY A 90 -11.45 1.59 -24.82
N VAL A 91 -11.28 1.74 -23.50
CA VAL A 91 -9.96 1.75 -22.86
C VAL A 91 -9.45 0.32 -22.74
N VAL A 92 -8.28 0.04 -23.32
CA VAL A 92 -7.61 -1.25 -23.19
C VAL A 92 -6.60 -1.18 -22.06
N THR A 93 -6.78 -2.02 -21.04
CA THR A 93 -5.89 -2.08 -19.88
C THR A 93 -4.95 -3.26 -20.01
N TYR A 94 -3.68 -2.99 -19.76
CA TYR A 94 -2.59 -3.95 -19.74
C TYR A 94 -1.97 -3.99 -18.35
N GLN A 95 -1.57 -5.17 -17.89
CA GLN A 95 -0.79 -5.36 -16.66
C GLN A 95 0.63 -5.76 -17.01
N CYS A 96 1.60 -5.24 -16.26
CA CYS A 96 3.00 -5.55 -16.48
C CYS A 96 3.32 -6.99 -16.02
N LYS A 97 4.04 -7.73 -16.86
CA LYS A 97 4.55 -9.08 -16.55
C LYS A 97 5.63 -9.09 -15.47
N ARG A 98 6.36 -7.98 -15.34
CA ARG A 98 7.50 -7.85 -14.40
C ARG A 98 7.09 -7.33 -13.02
N MET A 99 5.89 -6.75 -12.90
CA MET A 99 5.38 -6.14 -11.67
C MET A 99 3.85 -6.09 -11.73
N SER A 100 3.19 -6.94 -10.95
CA SER A 100 1.72 -7.12 -11.02
C SER A 100 0.93 -5.87 -10.62
N SER A 101 1.51 -4.96 -9.86
CA SER A 101 0.84 -3.71 -9.45
C SER A 101 0.90 -2.62 -10.52
N LEU A 102 1.74 -2.76 -11.56
CA LEU A 102 1.90 -1.78 -12.63
C LEU A 102 0.96 -2.07 -13.80
N PHE A 103 0.20 -1.05 -14.19
CA PHE A 103 -0.77 -1.10 -15.27
C PHE A 103 -0.55 0.02 -16.28
N LYS A 104 -1.04 -0.22 -17.49
CA LYS A 104 -1.05 0.71 -18.61
C LYS A 104 -2.45 0.72 -19.22
N ASP A 105 -3.04 1.90 -19.33
CA ASP A 105 -4.31 2.14 -20.00
C ASP A 105 -4.06 2.84 -21.33
N VAL A 106 -4.59 2.26 -22.40
CA VAL A 106 -4.56 2.83 -23.75
C VAL A 106 -5.97 3.27 -24.12
N TYR A 107 -6.13 4.57 -24.29
CA TYR A 107 -7.41 5.20 -24.62
C TYR A 107 -7.65 5.20 -26.14
N PRO A 108 -8.92 5.31 -26.60
CA PRO A 108 -9.26 5.32 -28.02
C PRO A 108 -8.60 6.45 -28.85
N ASP A 109 -8.23 7.55 -28.20
CA ASP A 109 -7.53 8.69 -28.81
C ASP A 109 -6.01 8.48 -28.93
N GLY A 110 -5.50 7.33 -28.47
CA GLY A 110 -4.08 7.00 -28.42
C GLY A 110 -3.36 7.50 -27.17
N THR A 111 -4.06 8.17 -26.24
CA THR A 111 -3.48 8.56 -24.95
C THR A 111 -3.10 7.31 -24.17
N VAL A 112 -1.91 7.32 -23.56
CA VAL A 112 -1.42 6.24 -22.69
C VAL A 112 -1.23 6.79 -21.29
N LYS A 113 -1.82 6.11 -20.30
CA LYS A 113 -1.60 6.42 -18.88
C LYS A 113 -1.07 5.20 -18.15
N TYR A 114 -0.18 5.44 -17.20
CA TYR A 114 0.40 4.40 -16.36
C TYR A 114 -0.02 4.63 -14.91
N HIS A 115 -0.27 3.53 -14.20
CA HIS A 115 -0.54 3.59 -12.78
C HIS A 115 0.05 2.36 -12.08
N ASP A 116 0.54 2.57 -10.86
CA ASP A 116 1.05 1.51 -9.99
C ASP A 116 0.25 1.53 -8.69
N ASN A 117 -0.47 0.43 -8.41
CA ASN A 117 -1.33 0.31 -7.23
C ASN A 117 -0.55 0.32 -5.92
N ASP A 118 0.73 -0.10 -5.94
CA ASP A 118 1.58 -0.18 -4.75
C ASP A 118 2.39 1.11 -4.54
N ARG A 119 2.25 2.10 -5.44
CA ARG A 119 2.97 3.37 -5.36
C ARG A 119 2.48 4.25 -4.21
N TYR A 120 1.26 4.02 -3.73
CA TYR A 120 0.69 4.75 -2.60
C TYR A 120 -0.23 3.85 -1.76
N TYR A 121 -0.48 4.26 -0.53
CA TYR A 121 -1.62 3.79 0.27
C TYR A 121 -2.22 4.97 1.04
N CYS A 122 -3.46 4.80 1.49
CA CYS A 122 -4.18 5.81 2.27
C CYS A 122 -4.07 5.49 3.76
N THR A 123 -4.02 6.52 4.60
CA THR A 123 -4.09 6.42 6.07
C THR A 123 -5.08 7.42 6.61
N LYS A 124 -5.74 7.09 7.72
CA LYS A 124 -6.66 8.02 8.37
C LYS A 124 -5.86 9.08 9.14
N TRP A 125 -6.33 10.32 9.13
CA TRP A 125 -5.60 11.43 9.75
C TRP A 125 -5.45 11.28 11.27
N ASP A 126 -6.41 10.64 11.95
CA ASP A 126 -6.42 10.40 13.39
C ASP A 126 -5.95 9.00 13.78
N ASP A 127 -5.88 8.06 12.83
CA ASP A 127 -5.31 6.72 13.01
C ASP A 127 -4.39 6.32 11.83
N PRO A 128 -3.08 6.61 11.94
CA PRO A 128 -2.10 6.26 10.91
C PRO A 128 -1.91 4.75 10.70
N ASN A 129 -2.41 3.89 11.61
CA ASN A 129 -2.31 2.44 11.46
C ASN A 129 -3.45 1.87 10.61
N LEU A 130 -4.53 2.63 10.44
CA LEU A 130 -5.63 2.26 9.56
C LEU A 130 -5.24 2.59 8.12
N CYS A 131 -4.81 1.57 7.37
CA CYS A 131 -4.33 1.69 5.99
C CYS A 131 -5.30 1.05 4.99
N TRP A 132 -5.53 1.72 3.85
CA TRP A 132 -6.37 1.17 2.77
C TRP A 132 -5.95 1.67 1.37
N HIS A 133 -6.56 1.10 0.33
CA HIS A 133 -6.45 1.58 -1.04
C HIS A 133 -7.81 2.03 -1.56
N ASN A 134 -7.84 3.12 -2.32
CA ASN A 134 -9.06 3.67 -2.90
C ASN A 134 -8.78 4.15 -4.33
N GLY A 135 -9.46 3.57 -5.33
CA GLY A 135 -9.24 3.88 -6.74
C GLY A 135 -9.62 5.31 -7.14
N PHE A 136 -10.56 5.96 -6.44
CA PHE A 136 -10.86 7.38 -6.66
C PHE A 136 -9.70 8.27 -6.20
N ILE A 137 -9.18 8.04 -4.99
CA ILE A 137 -7.99 8.74 -4.48
C ILE A 137 -6.78 8.45 -5.39
N GLY A 138 -6.61 7.21 -5.84
CA GLY A 138 -5.55 6.82 -6.78
C GLY A 138 -5.54 7.62 -8.07
N ARG A 139 -6.72 7.94 -8.63
CA ARG A 139 -6.82 8.80 -9.82
C ARG A 139 -6.32 10.20 -9.53
N ILE A 140 -6.72 10.81 -8.41
CA ILE A 140 -6.22 12.12 -7.98
C ILE A 140 -4.69 12.09 -7.84
N TYR A 141 -4.16 11.07 -7.16
CA TYR A 141 -2.73 10.92 -6.97
C TYR A 141 -1.97 10.78 -8.31
N ASN A 142 -2.47 9.97 -9.24
CA ASN A 142 -1.85 9.76 -10.55
C ASN A 142 -1.93 11.01 -11.45
N GLU A 143 -2.94 11.86 -11.28
CA GLU A 143 -3.02 13.16 -11.96
C GLU A 143 -2.00 14.16 -11.40
N MET A 144 -1.82 14.19 -10.08
CA MET A 144 -0.84 15.05 -9.42
C MET A 144 0.61 14.61 -9.68
N PHE A 145 0.84 13.30 -9.75
CA PHE A 145 2.17 12.71 -9.94
C PHE A 145 2.18 11.66 -11.05
N PRO A 146 2.02 12.05 -12.33
CA PRO A 146 2.00 11.11 -13.44
C PRO A 146 3.22 10.20 -13.46
N LEU A 147 2.99 8.91 -13.71
CA LEU A 147 4.05 7.91 -13.85
C LEU A 147 4.64 8.00 -15.26
N THR A 148 5.97 8.03 -15.35
CA THR A 148 6.72 8.09 -16.61
C THR A 148 7.60 6.87 -16.81
N MET A 149 7.86 6.54 -18.08
CA MET A 149 8.73 5.45 -18.48
C MET A 149 10.11 5.96 -18.92
N PRO A 150 11.20 5.19 -18.70
CA PRO A 150 11.24 3.91 -18.01
C PRO A 150 10.94 4.02 -16.51
N TYR A 151 10.21 3.04 -15.99
CA TYR A 151 9.71 3.07 -14.62
C TYR A 151 10.55 2.20 -13.69
N MET A 152 11.06 2.79 -12.62
CA MET A 152 11.73 2.07 -11.53
C MET A 152 10.96 2.34 -10.23
N PRO A 153 10.22 1.35 -9.68
CA PRO A 153 9.41 1.58 -8.49
C PRO A 153 10.28 1.79 -7.26
N SER A 154 9.84 2.71 -6.41
CA SER A 154 10.43 2.97 -5.10
C SER A 154 10.28 1.75 -4.19
N ASN A 155 11.22 1.59 -3.26
CA ASN A 155 11.10 0.58 -2.20
C ASN A 155 9.99 0.95 -1.20
N LYS A 156 9.59 2.22 -1.13
CA LYS A 156 8.56 2.72 -0.22
C LYS A 156 7.41 3.33 -1.03
N SER A 157 6.19 3.03 -0.61
CA SER A 157 4.98 3.70 -1.09
C SER A 157 4.89 5.10 -0.51
N ASP A 158 4.22 5.99 -1.23
CA ASP A 158 3.81 7.29 -0.72
C ASP A 158 2.58 7.11 0.20
N VAL A 159 2.43 7.97 1.20
CA VAL A 159 1.32 7.91 2.16
C VAL A 159 0.35 9.04 1.89
N ILE A 160 -0.90 8.72 1.59
CA ILE A 160 -1.96 9.72 1.40
C ILE A 160 -2.75 9.81 2.70
N VAL A 161 -2.70 10.96 3.37
CA VAL A 161 -3.45 11.20 4.60
C VAL A 161 -4.84 11.68 4.23
N CYS A 162 -5.85 10.92 4.69
CA CYS A 162 -7.25 11.13 4.36
C CYS A 162 -8.11 11.27 5.62
N ASP A 163 -9.31 11.79 5.43
CA ASP A 163 -10.40 11.72 6.40
C ASP A 163 -11.65 11.15 5.72
N GLU A 164 -12.43 10.38 6.47
CA GLU A 164 -13.67 9.75 6.00
C GLU A 164 -14.78 10.04 7.00
N LEU A 165 -15.86 10.64 6.52
CA LEU A 165 -17.01 11.00 7.34
C LEU A 165 -18.28 10.36 6.79
N LEU A 166 -19.13 9.91 7.71
CA LEU A 166 -20.50 9.47 7.47
C LEU A 166 -21.51 10.45 8.09
N THR A 167 -22.34 11.07 7.25
CA THR A 167 -23.42 11.99 7.69
C THR A 167 -24.71 11.26 8.04
N ASP A 168 -25.05 10.16 7.34
CA ASP A 168 -26.21 9.30 7.62
C ASP A 168 -25.85 7.82 7.37
N ARG A 169 -26.24 6.93 8.31
CA ARG A 169 -26.03 5.47 8.22
C ARG A 169 -26.61 4.84 6.95
N LYS A 170 -27.64 5.45 6.36
CA LYS A 170 -28.23 4.96 5.10
C LYS A 170 -27.26 5.02 3.92
N ASN A 171 -26.20 5.83 4.02
CA ASN A 171 -25.20 6.00 2.97
C ASN A 171 -24.07 4.95 3.06
N GLY A 172 -24.14 4.00 4.00
CA GLY A 172 -23.14 2.94 4.15
C GLY A 172 -22.05 3.30 5.15
N ASP A 173 -20.79 3.09 4.76
CA ASP A 173 -19.64 3.21 5.67
C ASP A 173 -19.13 4.65 5.79
N PHE A 174 -19.10 5.38 4.67
CA PHE A 174 -18.78 6.81 4.59
C PHE A 174 -19.45 7.42 3.36
N ASP A 175 -19.75 8.72 3.42
CA ASP A 175 -20.37 9.46 2.31
C ASP A 175 -19.60 10.76 1.96
N THR A 176 -18.49 10.99 2.66
CA THR A 176 -17.67 12.19 2.56
C THR A 176 -16.21 11.78 2.74
N LEU A 177 -15.34 12.30 1.88
CA LEU A 177 -13.92 11.95 1.83
C LEU A 177 -13.08 13.22 1.72
N ALA A 178 -12.03 13.33 2.50
CA ALA A 178 -11.03 14.40 2.37
C ALA A 178 -9.67 13.79 2.03
N VAL A 179 -9.00 14.37 1.02
CA VAL A 179 -7.58 14.12 0.74
C VAL A 179 -6.80 15.30 1.28
N LEU A 180 -6.15 15.11 2.42
CA LEU A 180 -5.54 16.21 3.19
C LEU A 180 -4.11 16.48 2.70
N SER A 181 -3.25 15.47 2.74
CA SER A 181 -1.84 15.61 2.33
C SER A 181 -1.25 14.32 1.79
N ILE A 182 -0.13 14.42 1.08
CA ILE A 182 0.63 13.30 0.54
C ILE A 182 2.06 13.39 1.08
N GLN A 183 2.49 12.34 1.79
CA GLN A 183 3.87 12.14 2.22
C GLN A 183 4.57 11.26 1.19
N ARG A 184 5.39 11.88 0.35
CA ARG A 184 6.17 11.20 -0.68
C ARG A 184 7.31 10.41 -0.04
N SER A 185 7.65 9.28 -0.64
CA SER A 185 8.73 8.38 -0.23
C SER A 185 10.13 9.02 -0.27
N ASN A 186 10.31 10.14 -0.97
CA ASN A 186 11.52 10.98 -0.95
C ASN A 186 11.59 11.93 0.27
N GLY A 187 10.56 11.96 1.12
CA GLY A 187 10.46 12.81 2.30
C GLY A 187 9.70 14.13 2.09
N GLU A 188 9.25 14.41 0.86
CA GLU A 188 8.45 15.60 0.55
C GLU A 188 7.02 15.45 1.08
N LYS A 189 6.47 16.53 1.67
CA LYS A 189 5.06 16.60 2.07
C LYS A 189 4.34 17.61 1.19
N VAL A 190 3.24 17.17 0.58
CA VAL A 190 2.40 18.01 -0.29
C VAL A 190 1.01 18.13 0.32
N GLU A 191 0.58 19.35 0.61
CA GLU A 191 -0.79 19.63 1.06
C GLU A 191 -1.74 19.59 -0.14
N VAL A 192 -2.84 18.86 -0.02
CA VAL A 192 -3.82 18.64 -1.09
C VAL A 192 -5.12 19.38 -0.77
N ASN A 193 -5.67 19.16 0.44
CA ASN A 193 -6.89 19.79 0.95
C ASN A 193 -8.04 19.81 -0.07
N ARG A 194 -8.34 18.64 -0.64
CA ARG A 194 -9.51 18.44 -1.54
C ARG A 194 -10.56 17.61 -0.82
N TYR A 195 -11.81 18.03 -0.93
CA TYR A 195 -12.93 17.47 -0.19
C TYR A 195 -13.99 16.97 -1.15
N PHE A 196 -14.63 15.87 -0.82
CA PHE A 196 -15.58 15.21 -1.70
C PHE A 196 -16.77 14.67 -0.93
N LYS A 197 -17.93 14.66 -1.58
CA LYS A 197 -19.11 13.92 -1.14
C LYS A 197 -19.48 12.85 -2.14
N GLU A 198 -20.17 11.82 -1.67
CA GLU A 198 -20.73 10.80 -2.54
C GLU A 198 -21.80 11.42 -3.48
N GLY A 199 -21.70 11.08 -4.75
CA GLY A 199 -22.70 11.39 -5.78
C GLY A 199 -23.18 10.11 -6.44
N GLU A 200 -24.16 10.19 -7.34
CA GLU A 200 -24.84 9.02 -7.92
C GLU A 200 -23.92 7.99 -8.61
N LYS A 201 -22.81 8.46 -9.20
CA LYS A 201 -21.86 7.61 -9.95
C LYS A 201 -20.43 7.68 -9.42
N SER A 202 -20.08 8.79 -8.77
CA SER A 202 -18.73 9.02 -8.25
C SER A 202 -18.76 10.17 -7.24
N PHE A 203 -17.64 10.35 -6.57
CA PHE A 203 -17.41 11.46 -5.65
C PHE A 203 -17.40 12.80 -6.39
N ILE A 204 -18.05 13.79 -5.79
CA ILE A 204 -18.16 15.17 -6.29
C ILE A 204 -17.35 16.06 -5.36
N GLU A 205 -16.48 16.89 -5.92
CA GLU A 205 -15.68 17.84 -5.16
C GLU A 205 -16.58 18.91 -4.53
N ILE A 206 -16.35 19.19 -3.25
CA ILE A 206 -17.09 20.15 -2.44
C ILE A 206 -16.13 21.19 -1.85
N SER A 207 -16.70 22.32 -1.42
CA SER A 207 -15.89 23.36 -0.78
C SER A 207 -15.48 22.94 0.65
N PRO A 208 -14.41 23.55 1.21
CA PRO A 208 -14.03 23.33 2.59
C PRO A 208 -15.15 23.68 3.58
N GLU A 209 -15.97 24.68 3.27
CA GLU A 209 -17.11 25.07 4.11
C GLU A 209 -18.18 23.98 4.15
N GLU A 210 -18.53 23.38 3.00
CA GLU A 210 -19.45 22.25 2.97
C GLU A 210 -18.89 21.04 3.71
N TYR A 211 -17.57 20.79 3.61
CA TYR A 211 -16.92 19.72 4.37
C TYR A 211 -17.07 19.91 5.88
N GLU A 212 -16.85 21.12 6.40
CA GLU A 212 -17.03 21.43 7.82
C GLU A 212 -18.48 21.30 8.28
N GLU A 213 -19.46 21.62 7.42
CA GLU A 213 -20.87 21.34 7.70
C GLU A 213 -21.13 19.83 7.83
N ARG A 214 -20.60 19.03 6.90
CA ARG A 214 -20.73 17.56 6.92
C ARG A 214 -20.02 16.94 8.13
N LYS A 215 -18.89 17.50 8.55
CA LYS A 215 -18.20 17.10 9.79
C LYS A 215 -19.06 17.29 11.03
N LYS A 216 -19.77 18.42 11.14
CA LYS A 216 -20.73 18.65 12.23
C LYS A 216 -21.88 17.65 12.20
N MET A 217 -22.37 17.27 11.00
CA MET A 217 -23.40 16.24 10.87
C MET A 217 -22.89 14.87 11.34
N HIS A 218 -21.66 14.52 10.97
CA HIS A 218 -20.98 13.30 11.40
C HIS A 218 -20.87 13.20 12.93
N GLU A 219 -20.34 14.25 13.56
CA GLU A 219 -20.16 14.33 15.02
C GLU A 219 -21.52 14.23 15.74
N LYS A 220 -22.52 15.01 15.29
CA LYS A 220 -23.87 14.96 15.85
C LYS A 220 -24.49 13.55 15.78
N ARG A 221 -24.26 12.84 14.69
CA ARG A 221 -24.73 11.46 14.50
C ARG A 221 -24.01 10.50 15.46
N GLN A 222 -22.69 10.62 15.66
CA GLN A 222 -21.96 9.84 16.67
C GLN A 222 -22.50 10.09 18.09
N GLU A 223 -22.76 11.34 18.45
CA GLU A 223 -23.30 11.69 19.77
C GLU A 223 -24.69 11.09 20.01
N GLN A 224 -25.55 11.08 18.98
CA GLN A 224 -26.88 10.48 19.07
C GLN A 224 -26.80 8.95 19.22
N GLU A 225 -25.91 8.29 18.47
CA GLU A 225 -25.69 6.85 18.56
C GLU A 225 -25.14 6.44 19.93
N ALA A 226 -24.18 7.20 20.48
CA ALA A 226 -23.63 6.94 21.81
C ALA A 226 -24.70 7.04 22.91
N LYS A 227 -25.54 8.09 22.88
CA LYS A 227 -26.65 8.25 23.84
C LYS A 227 -27.65 7.10 23.78
N ALA A 228 -27.99 6.63 22.58
CA ALA A 228 -28.92 5.52 22.40
C ALA A 228 -28.35 4.17 22.87
N GLN A 229 -27.01 4.03 22.94
CA GLN A 229 -26.35 2.85 23.49
C GLN A 229 -26.29 2.90 25.02
N ASP A 230 -26.14 4.08 25.63
CA ASP A 230 -26.13 4.23 27.09
C ASP A 230 -27.53 4.08 27.73
N GLU A 231 -28.61 4.24 26.94
CA GLU A 231 -30.00 4.10 27.39
C GLU A 231 -30.57 2.67 27.27
N ASN A 232 -29.82 1.72 26.69
CA ASN A 232 -30.20 0.31 26.52
C ASN A 232 -29.33 -0.64 27.34
#